data_AF-A0A8I6YP36-F1
#
_entry.id   AF-A0A8I6YP36-F1
#
_cell.length_a   1.000
_cell.length_b   1.000
_cell.length_c   1.000
_cell.angle_alpha   90.00
_cell.angle_beta   90.00
_cell.angle_gamma   90.00
#
_symmetry.space_group_name_H-M   'P 1'
#
loop_
_entity.id
_entity.type
_entity.pdbx_description
1 polymer ?
#
loop_
_entity_poly.entity_id
_entity_poly.type
_entity_poly.pdbx_seq_one_letter_code
_entity_poly.pdbx_strand_id
1 'polypeptide(L)'
;MKLLCWNFRGFGLTGRRRQLIEYMRQEQIDIVGLQETICQDFIMPDLHRLSHHQFALQWLPAAGHSRGILIGVREDTFSVEDMDLGEFFVSMSVTDRQAHLS
;
A
#
# COMPACT_ATOMS: atom_id res chain seq x y z
N MET A 1 -12.58 -9.22 0.15
CA MET A 1 -11.77 -8.02 0.40
C MET A 1 -11.12 -8.10 1.78
N LYS A 2 -9.78 -8.08 1.83
CA LYS A 2 -8.97 -7.96 3.05
C LYS A 2 -8.15 -6.67 3.00
N LEU A 3 -8.32 -5.83 4.01
CA LEU A 3 -7.61 -4.56 4.19
C LEU A 3 -6.60 -4.69 5.34
N LEU A 4 -5.35 -4.34 5.08
CA LEU A 4 -4.31 -4.15 6.11
C LEU A 4 -4.10 -2.66 6.35
N CYS A 5 -4.38 -2.18 7.56
CA CYS A 5 -4.02 -0.84 8.01
C CYS A 5 -2.98 -0.94 9.13
N TRP A 6 -1.79 -0.38 8.90
CA TRP A 6 -0.68 -0.53 9.85
C TRP A 6 0.15 0.75 9.98
N ASN A 7 0.23 1.29 11.20
CA ASN A 7 1.28 2.21 11.58
C ASN A 7 2.64 1.47 11.64
N PHE A 8 3.39 1.54 10.55
CA PHE A 8 4.53 0.69 10.26
C PHE A 8 5.84 1.15 10.92
N ARG A 9 5.95 2.45 11.21
CA ARG A 9 7.07 3.09 11.90
C ARG A 9 8.45 2.87 11.28
N GLY A 10 8.53 2.73 9.95
CA GLY A 10 9.81 2.66 9.25
C GLY A 10 9.94 1.51 8.26
N PHE A 11 10.07 1.87 6.99
CA PHE A 11 10.26 0.98 5.84
C PHE A 11 11.73 0.70 5.52
N GLY A 12 12.67 1.52 5.99
CA GLY A 12 14.10 1.28 5.77
C GLY A 12 14.64 0.00 6.44
N LEU A 13 13.97 -0.48 7.50
CA LEU A 13 14.41 -1.64 8.27
C LEU A 13 14.11 -2.95 7.53
N THR A 14 15.16 -3.69 7.14
CA THR A 14 15.06 -4.95 6.39
C THR A 14 14.14 -5.98 7.06
N GLY A 15 14.21 -6.10 8.39
CA GLY A 15 13.35 -7.03 9.14
C GLY A 15 11.87 -6.68 9.05
N ARG A 16 11.53 -5.38 9.09
CA ARG A 16 10.14 -4.92 8.95
C ARG A 16 9.62 -5.13 7.53
N ARG A 17 10.42 -4.81 6.51
CA ARG A 17 10.04 -5.09 5.11
C ARG A 17 9.74 -6.56 4.91
N ARG A 18 10.59 -7.45 5.45
CA ARG A 18 10.36 -8.89 5.39
C ARG A 18 9.04 -9.29 6.05
N GLN A 19 8.80 -8.82 7.27
CA GLN A 19 7.57 -9.10 8.00
C GLN A 19 6.32 -8.64 7.21
N LEU A 20 6.38 -7.45 6.62
CA LEU A 20 5.31 -6.94 5.78
C LEU A 20 5.07 -7.83 4.54
N ILE A 21 6.14 -8.21 3.83
CA ILE A 21 6.06 -9.10 2.66
C ILE A 21 5.45 -10.46 3.03
N GLU A 22 5.92 -11.06 4.12
CA GLU A 22 5.42 -12.34 4.62
C GLU A 22 3.93 -12.25 4.96
N TYR A 23 3.53 -11.20 5.71
CA TYR A 23 2.15 -11.00 6.12
C TYR A 23 1.21 -10.73 4.93
N MET A 24 1.61 -9.84 4.01
CA MET A 24 0.86 -9.52 2.79
C MET A 24 0.55 -10.78 1.97
N ARG A 25 1.53 -11.68 1.84
CA ARG A 25 1.41 -12.93 1.07
C ARG A 25 0.61 -13.98 1.82
N GLN A 26 0.90 -14.21 3.09
CA GLN A 26 0.21 -15.21 3.90
C GLN A 26 -1.28 -14.92 3.99
N GLU A 27 -1.64 -13.65 4.25
CA GLU A 27 -3.04 -13.27 4.43
C GLU A 27 -3.74 -12.93 3.12
N GLN A 28 -3.02 -12.92 1.99
CA GLN A 28 -3.54 -12.52 0.69
C GLN A 28 -4.26 -11.17 0.77
N ILE A 29 -3.56 -10.15 1.26
CA ILE A 29 -4.10 -8.80 1.45
C ILE A 29 -4.46 -8.17 0.10
N ASP A 30 -5.65 -7.59 -0.01
CA ASP A 30 -6.14 -6.97 -1.24
C ASP A 30 -5.84 -5.47 -1.28
N ILE A 31 -5.90 -4.81 -0.12
CA ILE A 31 -5.63 -3.39 0.03
C ILE A 31 -4.70 -3.19 1.23
N VAL A 32 -3.66 -2.39 1.09
CA VAL A 32 -2.70 -2.08 2.14
C VAL A 32 -2.62 -0.58 2.36
N GLY A 33 -2.67 -0.14 3.61
CA GLY A 33 -2.45 1.22 4.05
C GLY A 33 -1.41 1.25 5.16
N LEU A 34 -0.26 1.87 4.91
CA LEU A 34 0.82 2.03 5.87
C LEU A 34 0.96 3.49 6.28
N GLN A 35 1.17 3.74 7.58
CA GLN A 35 1.49 5.05 8.14
C GLN A 35 2.87 5.03 8.82
N GLU A 36 3.44 6.21 9.04
CA GLU A 36 4.78 6.40 9.60
C GLU A 36 5.83 5.56 8.84
N THR A 37 5.84 5.63 7.51
CA THR A 37 6.76 4.82 6.69
C THR A 37 8.23 5.22 6.87
N ILE A 38 8.53 6.42 7.39
CA ILE A 38 9.89 6.99 7.55
C ILE A 38 10.72 6.75 6.27
N CYS A 39 10.11 7.04 5.12
CA CYS A 39 10.67 6.84 3.80
C CYS A 39 10.28 8.04 2.93
N GLN A 40 11.26 8.68 2.31
CA GLN A 40 11.02 9.81 1.41
C GLN A 40 10.60 9.30 0.03
N ASP A 41 11.39 8.38 -0.54
CA ASP A 41 11.12 7.80 -1.84
C ASP A 41 11.12 6.28 -1.78
N PHE A 42 10.09 5.69 -2.39
CA PHE A 42 10.03 4.26 -2.63
C PHE A 42 10.59 3.94 -4.02
N ILE A 43 11.30 2.83 -4.10
CA ILE A 43 11.76 2.27 -5.38
C ILE A 43 10.75 1.20 -5.79
N MET A 44 10.16 1.33 -6.97
CA MET A 44 9.11 0.42 -7.45
C MET A 44 9.50 -1.07 -7.34
N PRO A 45 10.72 -1.51 -7.72
CA PRO A 45 11.19 -2.87 -7.45
C PRO A 45 11.00 -3.38 -6.01
N ASP A 46 11.19 -2.53 -5.00
CA ASP A 46 10.99 -2.92 -3.59
C ASP A 46 9.50 -3.07 -3.26
N LEU A 47 8.64 -2.21 -3.81
CA LEU A 47 7.20 -2.29 -3.63
C LEU A 47 6.59 -3.50 -4.35
N HIS A 48 7.09 -3.84 -5.54
CA HIS A 48 6.64 -5.03 -6.26
C HIS A 48 6.93 -6.34 -5.51
N ARG A 49 7.83 -6.33 -4.52
CA ARG A 49 8.11 -7.53 -3.69
C ARG A 49 7.06 -7.76 -2.60
N LEU A 50 6.21 -6.78 -2.29
CA LEU A 50 5.20 -6.84 -1.24
C LEU A 50 4.19 -7.98 -1.45
N SER A 51 3.86 -8.30 -2.71
CA SER A 51 2.90 -9.34 -3.06
C SER A 51 3.34 -10.10 -4.31
N HIS A 52 2.66 -11.20 -4.62
CA HIS A 52 2.74 -11.86 -5.92
C HIS A 52 1.82 -11.21 -6.97
N HIS A 53 0.86 -10.40 -6.52
CA HIS A 53 -0.07 -9.67 -7.36
C HIS A 53 0.44 -8.26 -7.65
N GLN A 54 -0.05 -7.67 -8.73
CA GLN A 54 0.19 -6.26 -9.05
C GLN A 54 -0.67 -5.35 -8.16
N PHE A 55 -0.06 -4.26 -7.71
CA PHE A 55 -0.70 -3.25 -6.88
C PHE A 55 -0.53 -1.88 -7.53
N ALA A 56 -1.64 -1.15 -7.65
CA ALA A 56 -1.63 0.28 -7.85
C ALA A 56 -1.19 0.93 -6.54
N LEU A 57 -0.08 1.65 -6.56
CA LEU A 57 0.61 2.15 -5.37
C LEU A 57 0.70 3.67 -5.40
N GLN A 58 0.44 4.30 -4.27
CA GLN A 58 0.65 5.73 -4.08
C GLN A 58 1.20 6.01 -2.68
N TRP A 59 2.07 7.01 -2.57
CA TRP A 59 2.62 7.41 -1.28
C TRP A 59 2.72 8.91 -1.12
N LEU A 60 2.75 9.33 0.15
CA LEU A 60 3.27 10.62 0.57
C LEU A 60 4.65 10.42 1.22
N PRO A 61 5.65 11.25 0.86
CA PRO A 61 6.97 11.17 1.45
C PRO A 61 6.92 11.49 2.95
N ALA A 62 7.76 10.82 3.73
CA ALA A 62 7.93 11.18 5.14
C ALA A 62 8.64 12.53 5.30
N ALA A 63 8.19 13.32 6.27
CA ALA A 63 8.89 14.51 6.76
C ALA A 63 9.57 14.15 8.09
N GLY A 64 10.86 13.82 8.04
CA GLY A 64 11.58 13.25 9.19
C GLY A 64 10.99 11.90 9.58
N HIS A 65 10.51 11.78 10.82
CA HIS A 65 9.89 10.54 11.34
C HIS A 65 8.36 10.50 11.20
N SER A 66 7.74 11.53 10.63
CA SER A 66 6.28 11.67 10.55
C SER A 66 5.78 11.72 9.11
N ARG A 67 4.44 11.71 8.93
CA ARG A 67 3.70 11.93 7.67
C ARG A 67 3.81 10.87 6.56
N GLY A 68 4.82 10.00 6.57
CA GLY A 68 4.98 9.01 5.50
C GLY A 68 3.78 8.06 5.43
N ILE A 69 3.10 8.02 4.29
CA ILE A 69 1.91 7.19 4.04
C ILE A 69 2.14 6.41 2.74
N LEU A 70 1.76 5.13 2.70
CA LEU A 70 1.70 4.32 1.49
C LEU A 70 0.32 3.66 1.42
N ILE A 71 -0.37 3.77 0.29
CA ILE A 71 -1.56 2.98 -0.03
C ILE A 71 -1.27 2.09 -1.24
N GLY A 72 -1.81 0.89 -1.23
CA GLY A 72 -1.73 -0.05 -2.35
C GLY A 72 -3.04 -0.80 -2.52
N VAL A 73 -3.49 -0.94 -3.77
CA VAL A 73 -4.71 -1.68 -4.14
C VAL A 73 -4.37 -2.74 -5.18
N ARG A 74 -4.81 -3.99 -4.96
CA ARG A 74 -4.56 -5.10 -5.89
C ARG A 74 -5.36 -4.94 -7.19
N GLU A 75 -4.65 -4.90 -8.32
CA GLU A 75 -5.22 -4.52 -9.62
C GLU A 75 -5.97 -5.63 -10.36
N ASP A 76 -5.76 -6.91 -9.99
CA ASP A 76 -6.51 -8.01 -10.59
C ASP A 76 -7.96 -8.13 -10.07
N THR A 77 -8.23 -7.53 -8.90
CA THR A 77 -9.51 -7.62 -8.19
C THR A 77 -10.25 -6.28 -8.22
N PHE A 78 -9.51 -5.16 -8.20
CA PHE A 78 -10.09 -3.81 -8.16
C PHE A 78 -9.63 -2.96 -9.34
N SER A 79 -10.49 -2.06 -9.81
CA SER A 79 -10.10 -0.91 -10.64
C SER A 79 -9.97 0.32 -9.75
N VAL A 80 -8.95 1.14 -9.98
CA VAL A 80 -8.79 2.44 -9.31
C VAL A 80 -9.39 3.49 -10.23
N GLU A 81 -10.47 4.12 -9.79
CA GLU A 81 -11.23 5.10 -10.59
C GLU A 81 -10.69 6.51 -10.41
N ASP A 82 -10.25 6.82 -9.18
CA ASP A 82 -9.76 8.14 -8.81
C ASP A 82 -8.70 8.05 -7.73
N MET A 83 -7.79 9.01 -7.72
CA MET A 83 -6.69 9.12 -6.76
C MET A 83 -6.52 10.57 -6.37
N ASP A 84 -6.49 10.83 -5.06
CA ASP A 84 -6.24 12.16 -4.52
C ASP A 84 -5.12 12.11 -3.48
N LEU A 85 -4.24 13.10 -3.57
CA LEU A 85 -3.12 13.30 -2.67
C LEU A 85 -3.23 14.68 -2.04
N GLY A 86 -3.62 14.70 -0.77
CA GLY A 86 -3.55 15.90 0.03
C GLY A 86 -2.20 16.05 0.72
N GLU A 87 -2.10 17.10 1.54
CA GLU A 87 -0.90 17.35 2.36
C GLU A 87 -0.70 16.27 3.45
N PHE A 88 -1.80 15.69 3.95
CA PHE A 88 -1.82 14.77 5.08
C PHE A 88 -2.61 13.48 4.81
N PHE A 89 -3.07 13.27 3.58
CA PHE A 89 -3.86 12.09 3.23
C PHE A 89 -3.54 11.58 1.82
N VAL A 90 -3.77 10.29 1.61
CA VAL A 90 -3.84 9.67 0.30
C VAL A 90 -5.16 8.92 0.24
N SER A 91 -5.92 9.06 -0.84
CA SER A 91 -7.16 8.33 -1.07
C SER A 91 -7.20 7.72 -2.45
N MET A 92 -7.84 6.56 -2.54
CA MET A 92 -8.14 5.86 -3.80
C MET A 92 -9.61 5.47 -3.78
N SER A 93 -10.33 5.87 -4.82
CA SER A 93 -11.67 5.35 -5.11
C SER A 93 -11.52 4.09 -5.94
N VAL A 94 -12.12 2.98 -5.48
CA VAL A 94 -11.94 1.67 -6.11
C VAL A 94 -13.26 0.98 -6.37
N THR A 95 -13.33 0.27 -7.50
CA THR A 95 -14.48 -0.56 -7.85
C THR A 95 -14.07 -2.02 -7.87
N ASP A 96 -14.90 -2.89 -7.29
CA ASP A 96 -14.70 -4.32 -7.37
C ASP A 96 -15.03 -4.81 -8.78
N ARG A 97 -14.04 -5.40 -9.48
CA ARG A 97 -14.22 -5.87 -10.85
C ARG A 97 -15.18 -7.06 -10.95
N GLN A 98 -15.32 -7.84 -9.87
CA GLN A 98 -16.20 -9.01 -9.83
C GLN A 98 -17.64 -8.64 -9.52
N ALA A 99 -17.88 -7.50 -8.86
CA ALA A 99 -19.24 -7.01 -8.59
C ALA A 99 -20.00 -6.58 -9.86
N HIS A 100 -19.29 -6.35 -10.97
CA HIS A 100 -19.90 -6.01 -12.27
C HIS A 100 -20.35 -7.22 -13.11
N LEU A 101 -20.14 -8.44 -12.64
CA LEU A 101 -20.50 -9.67 -13.35
C LEU A 101 -21.76 -10.37 -12.78
N SER A 102 -22.46 -9.75 -11.83
CA SER A 102 -23.69 -10.25 -11.22
C SER A 102 -24.92 -9.44 -11.58
#